data_AF-A0A938R9L3-F1
#
_entry.id   AF-A0A938R9L3-F1
#
_cell.length_a   1.000
_cell.length_b   1.000
_cell.length_c   1.000
_cell.angle_alpha   90.00
_cell.angle_beta   90.00
_cell.angle_gamma   90.00
#
_symmetry.space_group_name_H-M   'P 1'
#
loop_
_entity.id
_entity.type
_entity.pdbx_description
1 polymer ?
#
loop_
_entity_poly.entity_id
_entity_poly.type
_entity_poly.pdbx_seq_one_letter_code
_entity_poly.pdbx_strand_id
1 'polypeptide(L)'
;MVNSTVQRKVKRHKRGGGWFGVRIPGWRDMTDLPHELSAGRQFRAATLAIEEQARCLTGRFHRVDYARLCTDPEGVMRGVAGFCELPFSPDFQASLPRDLKSRNDKWQKHLTAEMIEMIRAEDPDFYTRYEDAV
;
A
#
# COMPACT_ATOMS: atom_id res chain seq x y z
N MET A 1 21.58 11.15 -9.52
CA MET A 1 21.01 11.00 -10.88
C MET A 1 20.25 9.68 -10.93
N VAL A 2 18.94 9.71 -11.21
CA VAL A 2 18.02 8.58 -11.01
C VAL A 2 18.20 7.50 -12.09
N ASN A 3 19.11 6.55 -11.85
CA ASN A 3 19.32 5.38 -12.71
C ASN A 3 18.08 4.45 -12.79
N SER A 4 17.10 4.61 -11.88
CA SER A 4 15.91 3.74 -11.84
C SER A 4 14.89 4.06 -12.94
N THR A 5 14.73 5.32 -13.35
CA THR A 5 13.62 5.73 -14.23
C THR A 5 13.86 5.28 -15.68
N VAL A 6 15.10 5.41 -16.18
CA VAL A 6 15.50 5.01 -17.53
C VAL A 6 15.43 3.49 -17.70
N GLN A 7 15.99 2.74 -16.74
CA GLN A 7 15.91 1.27 -16.77
C GLN A 7 14.48 0.75 -16.64
N ARG A 8 13.65 1.38 -15.80
CA ARG A 8 12.21 1.06 -15.70
C ARG A 8 11.46 1.37 -16.99
N LYS A 9 11.83 2.42 -17.73
CA LYS A 9 11.22 2.78 -19.03
C LYS A 9 11.57 1.77 -20.12
N VAL A 10 12.84 1.36 -20.21
CA VAL A 10 13.30 0.33 -21.15
C VAL A 10 12.67 -1.03 -20.85
N LYS A 11 12.58 -1.43 -19.59
CA LYS A 11 11.95 -2.70 -19.17
C LYS A 11 10.44 -2.72 -19.45
N ARG A 12 9.76 -1.57 -19.31
CA ARG A 12 8.34 -1.40 -19.67
C ARG A 12 8.11 -1.55 -21.18
N HIS A 13 8.95 -0.91 -21.99
CA HIS A 13 8.83 -0.98 -23.44
C HIS A 13 9.02 -2.41 -23.96
N LYS A 14 9.96 -3.17 -23.38
CA LYS A 14 10.21 -4.58 -23.73
C LYS A 14 9.09 -5.55 -23.32
N ARG A 15 8.21 -5.16 -22.38
CA ARG A 15 7.12 -6.00 -21.85
C ARG A 15 5.73 -5.61 -22.39
N GLY A 16 5.68 -4.96 -23.55
CA GLY A 16 4.42 -4.57 -24.20
C GLY A 16 3.85 -3.22 -23.77
N GLY A 17 4.64 -2.35 -23.12
CA GLY A 17 4.22 -0.99 -22.79
C GLY A 17 3.14 -0.88 -21.71
N GLY A 18 2.71 -2.00 -21.13
CA GLY A 18 1.74 -2.03 -20.06
C GLY A 18 2.22 -1.25 -18.83
N TRP A 19 1.33 -0.42 -18.29
CA TRP A 19 1.50 0.15 -16.96
C TRP A 19 1.38 -0.99 -15.94
N PHE A 20 2.36 -1.15 -15.05
CA PHE A 20 2.27 -2.07 -13.93
C PHE A 20 1.78 -1.28 -12.71
N GLY A 21 0.58 -1.60 -12.22
CA GLY A 21 -0.05 -0.93 -11.08
C GLY A 21 -1.34 -0.20 -11.46
N VAL A 22 -1.83 0.64 -10.55
CA VAL A 22 -3.06 1.42 -10.73
C VAL A 22 -2.77 2.65 -11.59
N ARG A 23 -3.59 2.90 -12.63
CA ARG A 23 -3.55 4.16 -13.37
C ARG A 23 -4.26 5.22 -12.54
N ILE A 24 -3.51 6.16 -12.01
CA ILE A 24 -4.04 7.19 -11.12
C ILE A 24 -4.71 8.29 -11.98
N PRO A 25 -6.03 8.53 -11.82
CA PRO A 25 -6.72 9.60 -12.53
C PRO A 25 -6.09 10.96 -12.24
N GLY A 26 -5.94 11.83 -13.26
CA GLY A 26 -5.36 13.16 -13.08
C GLY A 26 -3.86 13.18 -12.73
N TRP A 27 -3.11 12.08 -12.91
CA TRP A 27 -1.69 12.02 -12.49
C TRP A 27 -0.80 13.11 -13.10
N ARG A 28 -1.15 13.65 -14.27
CA ARG A 28 -0.40 14.74 -14.90
C ARG A 28 -0.56 16.03 -14.11
N ASP A 29 -1.79 16.31 -13.70
CA ASP A 29 -2.20 17.50 -12.94
C ASP A 29 -1.65 17.48 -11.50
N MET A 30 -1.19 16.32 -11.02
CA MET A 30 -0.50 16.19 -9.73
C MET A 30 0.92 16.76 -9.73
N THR A 31 1.51 17.02 -10.90
CA THR A 31 2.88 17.56 -10.99
C THR A 31 3.02 18.91 -10.29
N ASP A 32 1.95 19.69 -10.27
CA ASP A 32 1.93 21.06 -9.75
C ASP A 32 1.39 21.15 -8.31
N LEU A 33 1.04 20.01 -7.69
CA LEU A 33 0.48 19.96 -6.33
C LEU A 33 1.57 19.81 -5.27
N PRO A 34 1.30 20.23 -4.01
CA PRO A 34 2.07 19.78 -2.86
C PRO A 34 2.22 18.25 -2.86
N HIS A 35 3.40 17.77 -2.46
CA HIS A 35 3.73 16.36 -2.55
C HIS A 35 2.89 15.50 -1.59
N GLU A 36 2.47 16.08 -0.47
CA GLU A 36 1.59 15.51 0.54
C GLU A 36 0.20 15.26 -0.05
N LEU A 37 -0.35 16.24 -0.76
CA LEU A 37 -1.65 16.15 -1.44
C LEU A 37 -1.60 15.13 -2.58
N SER A 38 -0.53 15.17 -3.36
CA SER A 38 -0.25 14.17 -4.39
C SER A 38 -0.19 12.76 -3.81
N ALA A 39 0.51 12.56 -2.67
CA ALA A 39 0.59 11.28 -2.01
C ALA A 39 -0.78 10.81 -1.49
N GLY A 40 -1.58 11.72 -0.90
CA GLY A 40 -2.95 11.45 -0.47
C GLY A 40 -3.84 10.96 -1.60
N ARG A 41 -3.83 11.66 -2.75
CA ARG A 41 -4.59 11.27 -3.95
C ARG A 41 -4.13 9.93 -4.52
N GLN A 42 -2.82 9.67 -4.52
CA GLN A 42 -2.27 8.40 -4.98
C GLN A 42 -2.70 7.24 -4.07
N PHE A 43 -2.62 7.42 -2.75
CA PHE A 43 -3.08 6.42 -1.77
C PHE A 43 -4.56 6.11 -1.98
N ARG A 44 -5.41 7.14 -2.03
CA ARG A 44 -6.85 6.98 -2.26
C ARG A 44 -7.15 6.22 -3.55
N ALA A 45 -6.58 6.63 -4.67
CA ALA A 45 -6.82 6.01 -5.96
C ALA A 45 -6.36 4.54 -6.00
N ALA A 46 -5.19 4.25 -5.44
CA ALA A 46 -4.67 2.89 -5.38
C ALA A 46 -5.53 1.98 -4.50
N THR A 47 -5.91 2.45 -3.33
CA THR A 47 -6.74 1.70 -2.37
C THR A 47 -8.12 1.40 -2.95
N LEU A 48 -8.82 2.39 -3.51
CA LEU A 48 -10.12 2.18 -4.13
C LEU A 48 -10.06 1.19 -5.30
N ALA A 49 -9.00 1.25 -6.11
CA ALA A 49 -8.81 0.29 -7.19
C ALA A 49 -8.58 -1.14 -6.67
N ILE A 50 -7.82 -1.30 -5.58
CA ILE A 50 -7.62 -2.62 -4.95
C ILE A 50 -8.93 -3.14 -4.35
N GLU A 51 -9.68 -2.30 -3.65
CA GLU A 51 -10.99 -2.65 -3.07
C GLU A 51 -11.97 -3.10 -4.15
N GLU A 52 -12.02 -2.38 -5.28
CA GLU A 52 -12.90 -2.74 -6.40
C GLU A 52 -12.51 -4.10 -6.99
N GLN A 53 -11.21 -4.35 -7.20
CA GLN A 53 -10.75 -5.66 -7.67
C GLN A 53 -11.03 -6.78 -6.67
N ALA A 54 -10.88 -6.50 -5.36
CA ALA A 54 -11.17 -7.46 -4.31
C ALA A 54 -12.63 -7.94 -4.35
N ARG A 55 -13.58 -7.05 -4.68
CA ARG A 55 -15.01 -7.41 -4.85
C ARG A 55 -15.24 -8.45 -5.95
N CYS A 56 -14.45 -8.39 -7.03
CA CYS A 56 -14.53 -9.34 -8.15
C CYS A 56 -13.76 -10.65 -7.90
N LEU A 57 -12.95 -10.71 -6.84
CA LEU A 57 -12.07 -11.83 -6.52
C LEU A 57 -12.55 -12.56 -5.26
N THR A 58 -13.85 -12.91 -5.21
CA THR A 58 -14.43 -13.67 -4.10
C THR A 58 -13.64 -14.95 -3.84
N GLY A 59 -13.19 -15.15 -2.59
CA GLY A 59 -12.36 -16.29 -2.18
C GLY A 59 -10.93 -16.28 -2.73
N ARG A 60 -10.56 -15.29 -3.56
CA ARG A 60 -9.24 -15.15 -4.21
C ARG A 60 -8.51 -13.86 -3.82
N PHE A 61 -8.98 -13.21 -2.76
CA PHE A 61 -8.35 -12.02 -2.18
C PHE A 61 -8.14 -12.20 -0.67
N HIS A 62 -6.92 -11.94 -0.21
CA HIS A 62 -6.57 -11.97 1.21
C HIS A 62 -5.97 -10.65 1.63
N ARG A 63 -6.64 -9.94 2.55
CA ARG A 63 -6.17 -8.66 3.09
C ARG A 63 -5.20 -8.92 4.25
N VAL A 64 -4.04 -8.28 4.19
CA VAL A 64 -3.09 -8.22 5.30
C VAL A 64 -3.12 -6.81 5.89
N ASP A 65 -3.32 -6.73 7.20
CA ASP A 65 -3.19 -5.48 7.94
C ASP A 65 -1.72 -5.28 8.37
N TYR A 66 -1.15 -4.11 8.06
CA TYR A 66 0.26 -3.84 8.33
C TYR A 66 0.57 -3.74 9.83
N ALA A 67 -0.32 -3.10 10.61
CA ALA A 67 -0.11 -2.97 12.05
C ALA A 67 -0.15 -4.34 12.73
N ARG A 68 -1.12 -5.19 12.36
CA ARG A 68 -1.20 -6.58 12.82
C ARG A 68 -0.01 -7.42 12.36
N LEU A 69 0.48 -7.26 11.13
CA LEU A 69 1.67 -7.96 10.66
C LEU A 69 2.91 -7.59 11.51
N CYS A 70 3.02 -6.34 11.93
CA CYS A 70 4.11 -5.89 12.79
C CYS A 70 4.01 -6.44 14.22
N THR A 71 2.79 -6.58 14.77
CA THR A 71 2.59 -7.04 16.16
C THR A 71 2.49 -8.56 16.30
N ASP A 72 1.97 -9.25 15.29
CA ASP A 72 1.77 -10.70 15.23
C ASP A 72 2.11 -11.25 13.83
N PRO A 73 3.41 -11.25 13.46
CA PRO A 73 3.82 -11.71 12.15
C PRO A 73 3.54 -13.19 11.91
N GLU A 74 3.67 -14.02 12.95
CA GLU A 74 3.39 -15.45 12.82
C GLU A 74 1.91 -15.72 12.54
N GLY A 75 1.00 -15.14 13.32
CA GLY A 75 -0.44 -15.33 13.14
C GLY A 75 -0.91 -14.81 11.78
N VAL A 76 -0.40 -13.67 11.33
CA VAL A 76 -0.70 -13.14 9.98
C VAL A 76 -0.17 -14.07 8.89
N MET A 77 1.10 -14.48 8.95
CA MET A 77 1.68 -15.33 7.91
C MET A 77 1.08 -16.74 7.88
N ARG A 78 0.62 -17.26 9.02
CA ARG A 78 -0.16 -18.50 9.08
C ARG A 78 -1.50 -18.36 8.34
N GLY A 79 -2.18 -17.22 8.50
CA GLY A 79 -3.39 -16.88 7.75
C GLY A 79 -3.14 -16.81 6.23
N VAL A 80 -2.03 -16.19 5.82
CA VAL A 80 -1.61 -16.13 4.41
C VAL A 80 -1.31 -17.53 3.86
N ALA A 81 -0.55 -18.36 4.59
CA ALA A 81 -0.24 -19.72 4.16
C ALA A 81 -1.50 -20.56 4.01
N GLY A 82 -2.42 -20.49 4.98
CA GLY A 82 -3.71 -21.18 4.91
C GLY A 82 -4.56 -20.72 3.72
N PHE A 83 -4.62 -19.42 3.45
CA PHE A 83 -5.32 -18.88 2.29
C PHE A 83 -4.73 -19.35 0.95
N CYS A 84 -3.40 -19.49 0.88
CA CYS A 84 -2.70 -19.99 -0.31
C CYS A 84 -2.65 -21.53 -0.40
N GLU A 85 -3.27 -22.25 0.54
CA GLU A 85 -3.19 -23.72 0.66
C GLU A 85 -1.75 -24.24 0.76
N LEU A 86 -0.88 -23.48 1.43
CA LEU A 86 0.53 -23.82 1.64
C LEU A 86 0.77 -24.34 3.06
N PRO A 87 1.69 -25.32 3.23
CA PRO A 87 2.06 -25.80 4.55
C PRO A 87 2.80 -24.72 5.36
N PHE A 88 2.47 -24.61 6.65
CA PHE A 88 3.19 -23.73 7.58
C PHE A 88 4.20 -24.55 8.40
N SER A 89 5.32 -24.90 7.77
CA SER A 89 6.34 -25.76 8.37
C SER A 89 7.12 -25.05 9.50
N PRO A 90 7.76 -25.80 10.41
CA PRO A 90 8.65 -25.23 11.42
C PRO A 90 9.78 -24.38 10.82
N ASP A 91 10.33 -24.79 9.66
CA ASP A 91 11.37 -24.03 8.97
C ASP A 91 10.86 -22.69 8.44
N PHE A 92 9.63 -22.67 7.90
CA PHE A 92 9.02 -21.43 7.46
C PHE A 92 8.75 -20.50 8.64
N GLN A 93 8.20 -21.03 9.74
CA GLN A 93 8.00 -20.27 10.98
C GLN A 93 9.33 -19.70 11.50
N ALA A 94 10.40 -20.49 11.51
CA ALA A 94 11.72 -20.06 11.95
C ALA A 94 12.36 -18.99 11.06
N SER A 95 11.96 -18.93 9.78
CA SER A 95 12.42 -17.90 8.82
C SER A 95 11.73 -16.55 8.99
N LEU A 96 10.63 -16.49 9.76
CA LEU A 96 9.91 -15.25 9.95
C LEU A 96 10.75 -14.22 10.73
N PRO A 97 10.67 -12.94 10.37
CA PRO A 97 11.35 -11.89 11.11
C PRO A 97 10.78 -11.78 12.53
N ARG A 98 11.65 -11.86 13.54
CA ARG A 98 11.28 -11.80 14.96
C ARG A 98 10.93 -10.39 15.46
N ASP A 99 11.33 -9.35 14.73
CA ASP A 99 11.20 -7.94 15.14
C ASP A 99 10.79 -7.06 13.94
N LEU A 100 9.54 -7.23 13.50
CA LEU A 100 8.94 -6.34 12.51
C LEU A 100 8.49 -5.04 13.17
N LYS A 101 9.40 -4.06 13.24
CA LYS A 101 9.06 -2.73 13.76
C LYS A 101 8.11 -2.00 12.82
N SER A 102 6.96 -1.60 13.36
CA SER A 102 6.10 -0.63 12.69
C SER A 102 6.90 0.65 12.42
N ARG A 103 6.79 1.15 11.19
CA ARG A 103 7.30 2.47 10.78
C ARG A 103 6.15 3.40 10.41
N ASN A 104 4.95 3.11 10.91
CA ASN A 104 3.76 3.88 10.62
C ASN A 104 3.72 5.23 11.36
N ASP A 105 4.72 5.53 12.18
CA ASP A 105 4.90 6.81 12.89
C ASP A 105 5.67 7.85 12.07
N LYS A 106 6.35 7.45 10.97
CA LYS A 106 7.25 8.33 10.21
C LYS A 106 6.57 9.58 9.67
N TRP A 107 5.29 9.50 9.32
CA TRP A 107 4.55 10.64 8.78
C TRP A 107 4.36 11.74 9.84
N GLN A 108 4.28 11.39 11.13
CA GLN A 108 4.10 12.34 12.23
C GLN A 108 5.27 13.32 12.37
N LYS A 109 6.46 12.95 11.86
CA LYS A 109 7.66 13.79 11.91
C LYS A 109 7.70 14.87 10.83
N HIS A 110 6.87 14.73 9.79
CA HIS A 110 7.00 15.51 8.56
C HIS A 110 5.69 16.16 8.10
N LEU A 111 4.54 15.67 8.55
CA LEU A 111 3.25 16.27 8.25
C LEU A 111 2.79 17.17 9.41
N THR A 112 2.49 18.43 9.11
CA THR A 112 1.86 19.33 10.06
C THR A 112 0.36 19.02 10.17
N ALA A 113 -0.29 19.48 11.25
CA ALA A 113 -1.74 19.35 11.40
C ALA A 113 -2.50 19.97 10.20
N GLU A 114 -2.05 21.14 9.73
CA GLU A 114 -2.65 21.80 8.56
C GLU A 114 -2.55 20.95 7.28
N MET A 115 -1.40 20.31 7.04
CA MET A 115 -1.22 19.41 5.91
C MET A 115 -2.13 18.19 5.98
N ILE A 116 -2.33 17.64 7.19
CA ILE A 116 -3.22 16.50 7.42
C ILE A 116 -4.67 16.90 7.13
N GLU A 117 -5.12 18.04 7.65
CA GLU A 117 -6.47 18.54 7.38
C GLU A 117 -6.68 18.85 5.89
N MET A 118 -5.68 19.41 5.20
CA MET A 118 -5.74 19.61 3.76
C MET A 118 -5.93 18.29 2.99
N ILE A 119 -5.24 17.22 3.39
CA ILE A 119 -5.43 15.89 2.76
C ILE A 119 -6.82 15.35 3.07
N ARG A 120 -7.25 15.39 4.34
CA ARG A 120 -8.56 14.91 4.80
C ARG A 120 -9.72 15.58 4.04
N ALA A 121 -9.60 16.88 3.79
CA ALA A 121 -10.63 17.67 3.11
C ALA A 121 -10.93 17.20 1.67
N GLU A 122 -10.03 16.47 1.01
CA GLU A 122 -10.26 15.95 -0.35
C GLU A 122 -11.31 14.83 -0.40
N ASP A 123 -11.38 14.00 0.66
CA ASP A 123 -12.39 12.95 0.82
C ASP A 123 -12.46 12.48 2.29
N PRO A 124 -13.19 13.20 3.15
CA PRO A 124 -13.24 12.92 4.58
C PRO A 124 -13.66 11.48 4.89
N ASP A 125 -14.70 10.98 4.20
CA ASP A 125 -15.22 9.63 4.40
C ASP A 125 -14.17 8.56 4.07
N PHE A 126 -13.38 8.77 3.01
CA PHE A 126 -12.29 7.87 2.69
C PHE A 126 -11.23 7.86 3.80
N TYR A 127 -10.74 9.03 4.22
CA TYR A 127 -9.62 9.10 5.16
C TYR A 127 -10.01 8.64 6.57
N THR A 128 -11.22 8.95 7.05
CA THR A 128 -11.71 8.42 8.34
C THR A 128 -11.69 6.90 8.41
N ARG A 129 -12.05 6.18 7.32
CA ARG A 129 -12.01 4.70 7.29
C ARG A 129 -10.61 4.11 7.42
N TYR A 130 -9.58 4.90 7.14
CA TYR A 130 -8.19 4.44 7.03
C TYR A 130 -7.26 5.05 8.08
N GLU A 131 -7.79 5.92 8.95
CA GLU A 131 -7.06 6.49 10.08
C GLU A 131 -7.04 5.57 11.31
N ASP A 132 -8.08 4.73 11.47
CA ASP A 132 -8.29 3.89 12.66
C ASP A 132 -7.66 2.48 12.57
N ALA A 133 -6.37 2.40 12.26
CA ALA A 133 -5.65 1.11 12.30
C ALA A 133 -4.22 1.21 12.86
N VAL A 134 -4.01 2.03 13.90
CA VAL A 134 -2.77 2.04 14.70
C VAL A 134 -3.09 2.08 16.18
#